data_AF-A0A2E1KE43-F1
#
_entry.id   AF-A0A2E1KE43-F1
#
_cell.length_a   1.000
_cell.length_b   1.000
_cell.length_c   1.000
_cell.angle_alpha   90.00
_cell.angle_beta   90.00
_cell.angle_gamma   90.00
#
_symmetry.space_group_name_H-M   'P 1'
#
loop_
_entity.id
_entity.type
_entity.pdbx_description
1 polymer ?
#
loop_
_entity_poly.entity_id
_entity_poly.type
_entity_poly.pdbx_seq_one_letter_code
_entity_poly.pdbx_strand_id
1 'polypeptide(L)'
;EKNKKILKDLDKNLLMYAEKKELLNFQLNEIELSDLKNDEDTILHEEYKKLNNQEKLINTFNEVQNSLNDYDNGMISKLTHILGEINQLVKYDKTAVDISDTINSIILQLQEVGIDIEGRLSESVFDKSKLPQIEERIGVVESLKRKYGGSISSVLEYKEHIKKELEGFSSISKSNTELKNEIQNLEQAYFEKAELLSKIRSSKTKTLASLIESSLGVLNMPHAKFKINVSNIKDDDSFIKSESVAVRYTSKGIDHVEFLLSANPGEPLKPMAKIASGGEMSRIMLAIKTVFQDKNPVATLIFDEIDTGISGETAKKVSNHLKQLSKHKQIICITHLPQIAMQADNHLHISKSVINSNSTLVKAEYLKDKISSDIIKNLFIGDEVIL
;
A
#
# COMPACT_ATOMS: atom_id res chain seq x y z
N GLU A 1 -4.43 -6.61 9.45
CA GLU A 1 -4.47 -7.09 8.04
C GLU A 1 -5.30 -6.24 7.09
N LYS A 2 -6.65 -6.24 7.13
CA LYS A 2 -7.48 -5.50 6.15
C LYS A 2 -7.08 -4.02 6.03
N ASN A 3 -7.03 -3.30 7.16
CA ASN A 3 -6.67 -1.88 7.18
C ASN A 3 -5.23 -1.64 6.70
N LYS A 4 -4.27 -2.54 7.00
CA LYS A 4 -2.89 -2.46 6.50
C LYS A 4 -2.82 -2.57 4.98
N LYS A 5 -3.63 -3.45 4.38
CA LYS A 5 -3.72 -3.58 2.92
C LYS A 5 -4.23 -2.28 2.29
N ILE A 6 -5.33 -1.73 2.84
CA ILE A 6 -5.90 -0.45 2.39
C ILE A 6 -4.87 0.69 2.54
N LEU A 7 -4.16 0.74 3.68
CA LEU A 7 -3.14 1.76 3.92
C LEU A 7 -1.99 1.66 2.91
N LYS A 8 -1.53 0.45 2.59
CA LYS A 8 -0.46 0.25 1.60
C LYS A 8 -0.86 0.74 0.21
N ASP A 9 -2.11 0.50 -0.17
CA ASP A 9 -2.66 1.00 -1.44
C ASP A 9 -2.79 2.54 -1.42
N LEU A 10 -3.24 3.12 -0.30
CA LEU A 10 -3.32 4.57 -0.10
C LEU A 10 -1.94 5.24 -0.11
N ASP A 11 -0.94 4.67 0.57
CA ASP A 11 0.42 5.22 0.63
C ASP A 11 1.08 5.19 -0.76
N LYS A 12 0.84 4.14 -1.55
CA LYS A 12 1.31 4.08 -2.95
C LYS A 12 0.70 5.21 -3.79
N ASN A 13 -0.59 5.47 -3.62
CA ASN A 13 -1.27 6.54 -4.35
C ASN A 13 -0.86 7.93 -3.82
N LEU A 14 -0.59 8.07 -2.51
CA LEU A 14 -0.17 9.32 -1.89
C LEU A 14 1.15 9.86 -2.43
N LEU A 15 2.10 9.00 -2.81
CA LEU A 15 3.35 9.45 -3.43
C LEU A 15 3.06 10.16 -4.76
N MET A 16 2.25 9.52 -5.62
CA MET A 16 1.81 10.13 -6.89
C MET A 16 0.98 11.39 -6.66
N TYR A 17 0.17 11.41 -5.59
CA TYR A 17 -0.61 12.60 -5.23
C TYR A 17 0.24 13.73 -4.67
N ALA A 18 1.36 13.44 -3.99
CA ALA A 18 2.26 14.45 -3.47
C ALA A 18 2.97 15.21 -4.61
N GLU A 19 3.52 14.48 -5.58
CA GLU A 19 4.12 15.07 -6.78
C GLU A 19 3.10 15.91 -7.57
N LYS A 20 1.88 15.38 -7.74
CA LYS A 20 0.80 16.10 -8.41
C LYS A 20 0.39 17.36 -7.63
N LYS A 21 0.29 17.28 -6.31
CA LYS A 21 -0.05 18.41 -5.44
C LYS A 21 1.00 19.52 -5.52
N GLU A 22 2.28 19.17 -5.58
CA GLU A 22 3.37 20.14 -5.72
C GLU A 22 3.30 20.88 -7.05
N LEU A 23 3.09 20.15 -8.14
CA LEU A 23 2.86 20.74 -9.47
C LEU A 23 1.65 21.69 -9.48
N LEU A 24 0.52 21.25 -8.93
CA LEU A 24 -0.70 22.04 -8.89
C LEU A 24 -0.53 23.31 -8.04
N ASN A 25 0.18 23.23 -6.91
CA ASN A 25 0.50 24.41 -6.10
C ASN A 25 1.41 25.40 -6.85
N PHE A 26 2.41 24.89 -7.59
CA PHE A 26 3.27 25.72 -8.42
C PHE A 26 2.47 26.47 -9.49
N GLN A 27 1.59 25.76 -10.20
CA GLN A 27 0.73 26.34 -11.24
C GLN A 27 -0.26 27.37 -10.64
N LEU A 28 -0.87 27.05 -9.50
CA LEU A 28 -1.79 27.96 -8.82
C LEU A 28 -1.07 29.24 -8.39
N ASN A 29 0.12 29.12 -7.80
CA ASN A 29 0.94 30.28 -7.41
C ASN A 29 1.33 31.13 -8.63
N GLU A 30 1.72 30.51 -9.76
CA GLU A 30 2.05 31.23 -10.99
C GLU A 30 0.86 32.07 -11.48
N ILE A 31 -0.35 31.49 -11.49
CA ILE A 31 -1.56 32.19 -11.92
C ILE A 31 -1.98 33.27 -10.91
N GLU A 32 -1.90 33.01 -9.60
CA GLU A 32 -2.30 33.96 -8.56
C GLU A 32 -1.36 35.16 -8.45
N LEU A 33 -0.04 34.94 -8.55
CA LEU A 33 0.95 36.04 -8.56
C LEU A 33 0.80 36.95 -9.77
N SER A 34 0.26 36.44 -10.88
CA SER A 34 0.07 37.21 -12.10
C SER A 34 -1.12 38.15 -12.05
N ASP A 35 -2.05 37.99 -11.09
CA ASP A 35 -3.24 38.83 -10.89
C ASP A 35 -3.95 39.19 -12.21
N LEU A 36 -4.30 38.15 -12.98
CA LEU A 36 -5.00 38.30 -14.27
C LEU A 36 -6.39 38.90 -14.06
N LYS A 37 -6.72 39.91 -14.87
CA LYS A 37 -8.06 40.51 -14.90
C LYS A 37 -8.83 40.05 -16.13
N ASN A 38 -10.16 40.05 -16.02
CA ASN A 38 -11.03 39.78 -17.16
C ASN A 38 -10.80 40.83 -18.25
N ASP A 39 -10.79 40.37 -19.50
CA ASP A 39 -10.62 41.19 -20.72
C ASP A 39 -9.33 42.02 -20.77
N GLU A 40 -8.35 41.72 -19.91
CA GLU A 40 -7.10 42.46 -19.80
C GLU A 40 -6.28 42.42 -21.10
N ASP A 41 -6.29 41.31 -21.83
CA ASP A 41 -5.56 41.17 -23.10
C ASP A 41 -6.09 42.13 -24.16
N THR A 42 -7.40 42.31 -24.24
CA THR A 42 -8.03 43.26 -25.16
C THR A 42 -7.64 44.70 -24.84
N ILE A 43 -7.71 45.09 -23.57
CA ILE A 43 -7.35 46.43 -23.09
C ILE A 43 -5.88 46.73 -23.39
N LEU A 44 -4.99 45.79 -23.07
CA LEU A 44 -3.55 45.95 -23.31
C LEU A 44 -3.22 46.05 -24.80
N HIS A 45 -3.89 45.28 -25.67
CA HIS A 45 -3.65 45.34 -27.12
C HIS A 45 -4.13 46.66 -27.74
N GLU A 46 -5.26 47.20 -27.28
CA GLU A 46 -5.74 48.52 -27.70
C GLU A 46 -4.78 49.63 -27.27
N GLU A 47 -4.31 49.59 -26.02
CA GLU A 47 -3.35 50.55 -25.48
C GLU A 47 -1.99 50.45 -26.19
N TYR A 48 -1.50 49.24 -26.41
CA TYR A 48 -0.27 48.98 -27.17
C TYR A 48 -0.35 49.57 -28.58
N LYS A 49 -1.44 49.30 -29.31
CA LYS A 49 -1.64 49.80 -30.67
C LYS A 49 -1.62 51.34 -30.71
N LYS A 50 -2.26 51.98 -29.72
CA LYS A 50 -2.27 53.44 -29.58
C LYS A 50 -0.86 53.99 -29.35
N LEU A 51 -0.13 53.45 -28.38
CA LEU A 51 1.21 53.93 -28.02
C LEU A 51 2.25 53.65 -29.11
N ASN A 52 2.23 52.47 -29.73
CA ASN A 52 3.14 52.11 -30.82
C ASN A 52 2.94 53.04 -32.05
N ASN A 53 1.69 53.37 -32.37
CA ASN A 53 1.41 54.33 -33.43
C ASN A 53 1.91 55.74 -33.09
N GLN A 54 1.76 56.17 -31.83
CA GLN A 54 2.30 57.45 -31.36
C GLN A 54 3.83 57.48 -31.42
N GLU A 55 4.51 56.41 -30.99
CA GLU A 55 5.97 56.31 -31.06
C GLU A 55 6.46 56.40 -32.51
N LYS A 56 5.83 55.66 -33.43
CA LYS A 56 6.15 55.74 -34.86
C LYS A 56 5.99 57.15 -35.41
N LEU A 57 4.87 57.80 -35.09
CA LEU A 57 4.59 59.16 -35.55
C LEU A 57 5.63 60.16 -35.03
N ILE A 58 5.98 60.09 -33.74
CA ILE A 58 7.00 60.96 -33.13
C ILE A 58 8.38 60.70 -33.74
N ASN A 59 8.77 59.43 -33.91
CA ASN A 59 10.05 59.08 -34.52
C ASN A 59 10.13 59.60 -35.97
N THR A 60 9.07 59.41 -36.77
CA THR A 60 9.01 59.93 -38.14
C THR A 60 9.08 61.45 -38.17
N PHE A 61 8.38 62.16 -37.29
CA PHE A 61 8.47 63.62 -37.23
C PHE A 61 9.86 64.10 -36.81
N ASN A 62 10.51 63.45 -35.86
CA ASN A 62 11.90 63.76 -35.50
C ASN A 62 12.88 63.49 -36.66
N GLU A 63 12.71 62.39 -37.40
CA GLU A 63 13.53 62.08 -38.58
C GLU A 63 13.36 63.13 -39.69
N VAL A 64 12.13 63.58 -39.93
CA VAL A 64 11.85 64.66 -40.89
C VAL A 64 12.44 65.98 -40.41
N GLN A 65 12.29 66.31 -39.12
CA GLN A 65 12.84 67.54 -38.53
C GLN A 65 14.37 67.58 -38.68
N ASN A 66 15.04 66.47 -38.38
CA ASN A 66 16.48 66.33 -38.60
C ASN A 66 16.84 66.47 -40.09
N SER A 67 16.10 65.81 -40.99
CA SER A 67 16.38 65.90 -42.44
C SER A 67 16.23 67.31 -43.01
N LEU A 68 15.31 68.12 -42.47
CA LEU A 68 15.09 69.51 -42.87
C LEU A 68 16.16 70.45 -42.28
N ASN A 69 16.44 70.31 -40.98
CA ASN A 69 17.13 71.32 -40.16
C ASN A 69 18.52 70.90 -39.63
N ASP A 70 19.05 69.73 -40.01
CA ASP A 70 20.39 69.30 -39.60
C ASP A 70 21.45 70.34 -39.99
N TYR A 71 22.36 70.63 -39.05
CA TYR A 71 23.27 71.77 -39.09
C TYR A 71 24.29 71.66 -40.24
N ASP A 72 24.77 70.45 -40.50
CA ASP A 72 25.81 70.19 -41.51
C ASP A 72 25.23 69.71 -42.86
N ASN A 73 24.05 69.07 -42.86
CA ASN A 73 23.54 68.35 -44.04
C ASN A 73 22.05 68.54 -44.34
N GLY A 74 21.35 69.40 -43.60
CA GLY A 74 19.93 69.67 -43.75
C GLY A 74 19.57 70.27 -45.11
N MET A 75 18.40 69.93 -45.63
CA MET A 75 17.93 70.42 -46.93
C MET A 75 17.84 71.95 -46.98
N ILE A 76 17.41 72.58 -45.89
CA ILE A 76 17.31 74.05 -45.83
C ILE A 76 18.71 74.70 -45.91
N SER A 77 19.70 74.16 -45.20
CA SER A 77 21.09 74.66 -45.25
C SER A 77 21.68 74.55 -46.66
N LYS A 78 21.50 73.41 -47.32
CA LYS A 78 21.93 73.19 -48.71
C LYS A 78 21.26 74.13 -49.71
N LEU A 79 19.94 74.28 -49.62
CA LEU A 79 19.19 75.19 -50.49
C LEU A 79 19.60 76.65 -50.25
N THR A 80 19.90 77.02 -49.00
CA THR A 80 20.41 78.35 -48.65
C THR A 80 21.78 78.60 -49.28
N HIS A 81 22.66 77.61 -49.31
CA HIS A 81 23.94 77.70 -50.02
C HIS A 81 23.74 77.89 -51.54
N ILE A 82 22.89 77.07 -52.16
CA ILE A 82 22.56 77.17 -53.60
C ILE A 82 21.96 78.55 -53.92
N LEU A 83 21.05 79.04 -53.08
CA LEU A 83 20.47 80.39 -53.20
C LEU A 83 21.58 81.46 -53.18
N GLY A 84 22.58 81.30 -52.32
CA GLY A 84 23.76 82.17 -52.27
C GLY A 84 24.54 82.21 -53.60
N GLU A 85 24.75 81.05 -54.23
CA GLU A 85 25.44 80.94 -55.52
C GLU A 85 24.64 81.59 -56.65
N ILE A 86 23.33 81.30 -56.73
CA ILE A 86 22.43 81.89 -57.74
C ILE A 86 22.35 83.42 -57.59
N ASN A 87 22.31 83.92 -56.35
CA ASN A 87 22.32 85.38 -56.10
C ASN A 87 23.60 86.07 -56.58
N GLN A 88 24.74 85.39 -56.63
CA GLN A 88 25.95 85.94 -57.27
C GLN A 88 25.78 86.01 -58.78
N LEU A 89 25.17 84.99 -59.40
CA LEU A 89 24.89 84.90 -60.84
C LEU A 89 23.91 85.99 -61.32
N VAL A 90 22.90 86.30 -60.51
CA VAL A 90 21.92 87.38 -60.78
C VAL A 90 22.59 88.75 -60.98
N LYS A 91 23.78 88.98 -60.40
CA LYS A 91 24.55 90.22 -60.61
C LYS A 91 25.04 90.36 -62.06
N TYR A 92 25.19 89.24 -62.77
CA TYR A 92 25.71 89.17 -64.14
C TYR A 92 24.61 88.89 -65.17
N ASP A 93 23.59 88.12 -64.79
CA ASP A 93 22.43 87.80 -65.63
C ASP A 93 21.12 88.01 -64.87
N LYS A 94 20.41 89.09 -65.23
CA LYS A 94 19.13 89.44 -64.61
C LYS A 94 18.00 88.46 -64.93
N THR A 95 18.15 87.60 -65.93
CA THR A 95 17.14 86.58 -66.24
C THR A 95 17.13 85.43 -65.22
N ALA A 96 18.17 85.31 -64.38
CA ALA A 96 18.24 84.32 -63.31
C ALA A 96 17.46 84.70 -62.03
N VAL A 97 16.84 85.88 -61.96
CA VAL A 97 16.08 86.36 -60.80
C VAL A 97 14.93 85.41 -60.46
N ASP A 98 14.18 84.96 -61.46
CA ASP A 98 13.04 84.05 -61.29
C ASP A 98 13.46 82.73 -60.62
N ILE A 99 14.70 82.26 -60.88
CA ILE A 99 15.27 81.05 -60.27
C ILE A 99 15.59 81.30 -58.79
N SER A 100 16.17 82.47 -58.45
CA SER A 100 16.46 82.84 -57.06
C SER A 100 15.18 82.93 -56.23
N ASP A 101 14.16 83.62 -56.76
CA ASP A 101 12.86 83.78 -56.08
C ASP A 101 12.17 82.43 -55.88
N THR A 102 12.27 81.52 -56.85
CA THR A 102 11.75 80.15 -56.73
C THR A 102 12.45 79.38 -55.62
N ILE A 103 13.79 79.41 -55.56
CA ILE A 103 14.55 78.71 -54.50
C ILE A 103 14.23 79.30 -53.12
N ASN A 104 14.15 80.63 -53.00
CA ASN A 104 13.80 81.30 -51.75
C ASN A 104 12.39 80.92 -51.28
N SER A 105 11.41 80.85 -52.20
CA SER A 105 10.06 80.38 -51.88
C SER A 105 10.04 78.93 -51.37
N ILE A 106 10.86 78.03 -51.94
CA ILE A 106 10.97 76.64 -51.48
C ILE A 106 11.55 76.59 -50.06
N ILE A 107 12.58 77.39 -49.76
CA ILE A 107 13.17 77.46 -48.43
C ILE A 107 12.13 77.87 -47.38
N LEU A 108 11.36 78.93 -47.66
CA LEU A 108 10.31 79.41 -46.75
C LEU A 108 9.23 78.34 -46.52
N GLN A 109 8.79 77.63 -47.57
CA GLN A 109 7.82 76.54 -47.45
C GLN A 109 8.36 75.38 -46.59
N LEU A 110 9.64 75.02 -46.74
CA LEU A 110 10.27 73.98 -45.92
C LEU A 110 10.40 74.40 -44.45
N GLN A 111 10.68 75.68 -44.19
CA GLN A 111 10.72 76.24 -42.83
C GLN A 111 9.34 76.21 -42.17
N GLU A 112 8.27 76.58 -42.90
CA GLU A 112 6.89 76.47 -42.42
C GLU A 112 6.56 75.02 -42.04
N VAL A 113 6.90 74.04 -42.89
CA VAL A 113 6.71 72.61 -42.60
C VAL A 113 7.47 72.21 -41.32
N GLY A 114 8.70 72.68 -41.13
CA GLY A 114 9.49 72.41 -39.93
C GLY A 114 8.85 72.96 -38.64
N ILE A 115 8.30 74.18 -38.69
CA ILE A 115 7.57 74.80 -37.58
C ILE A 115 6.30 74.00 -37.26
N ASP A 116 5.57 73.59 -38.30
CA ASP A 116 4.36 72.78 -38.19
C ASP A 116 4.61 71.41 -37.54
N ILE A 117 5.76 70.79 -37.83
CA ILE A 117 6.20 69.53 -37.23
C ILE A 117 6.60 69.74 -35.77
N GLU A 118 7.36 70.80 -35.48
CA GLU A 118 7.81 71.13 -34.13
C GLU A 118 6.62 71.44 -33.20
N GLY A 119 5.61 72.16 -33.70
CA GLY A 119 4.35 72.39 -32.98
C GLY A 119 3.66 71.08 -32.59
N ARG A 120 3.50 70.15 -33.54
CA ARG A 120 2.90 68.82 -33.30
C ARG A 120 3.71 67.95 -32.34
N LEU A 121 5.04 68.03 -32.39
CA LEU A 121 5.92 67.34 -31.44
C LEU A 121 5.77 67.90 -30.02
N SER A 122 5.62 69.22 -29.87
CA SER A 122 5.50 69.88 -28.57
C SER A 122 4.15 69.62 -27.87
N GLU A 123 3.07 69.41 -28.63
CA GLU A 123 1.74 69.07 -28.09
C GLU A 123 1.60 67.59 -27.68
N SER A 124 2.54 66.74 -28.10
CA SER A 124 2.47 65.31 -27.88
C SER A 124 2.83 64.92 -26.43
N VAL A 125 1.83 64.64 -25.59
CA VAL A 125 2.01 64.00 -24.28
C VAL A 125 2.22 62.49 -24.46
N PHE A 126 3.42 62.10 -24.90
CA PHE A 126 3.80 60.69 -25.05
C PHE A 126 4.75 60.27 -23.92
N ASP A 127 4.30 59.33 -23.10
CA ASP A 127 5.11 58.71 -22.06
C ASP A 127 5.77 57.44 -22.60
N LYS A 128 7.02 57.59 -23.06
CA LYS A 128 7.82 56.49 -23.63
C LYS A 128 8.07 55.36 -22.63
N SER A 129 7.95 55.60 -21.33
CA SER A 129 8.18 54.57 -20.31
C SER A 129 7.08 53.51 -20.22
N LYS A 130 5.88 53.81 -20.76
CA LYS A 130 4.71 52.91 -20.67
C LYS A 130 4.72 51.78 -21.70
N LEU A 131 5.29 52.00 -22.88
CA LEU A 131 5.27 51.01 -23.96
C LEU A 131 5.99 49.71 -23.55
N PRO A 132 7.21 49.74 -22.97
CA PRO A 132 7.87 48.53 -22.49
C PRO A 132 7.10 47.79 -21.38
N GLN A 133 6.42 48.53 -20.49
CA GLN A 133 5.62 47.94 -19.41
C GLN A 133 4.41 47.18 -19.96
N ILE A 134 3.77 47.72 -20.99
CA ILE A 134 2.63 47.06 -21.67
C ILE A 134 3.11 45.84 -22.44
N GLU A 135 4.25 45.91 -23.13
CA GLU A 135 4.84 44.75 -23.82
C GLU A 135 5.19 43.62 -22.85
N GLU A 136 5.81 43.95 -21.72
CA GLU A 136 6.11 42.97 -20.66
C GLU A 136 4.82 42.32 -20.12
N ARG A 137 3.79 43.13 -19.83
CA ARG A 137 2.51 42.62 -19.33
C ARG A 137 1.80 41.74 -20.35
N ILE A 138 1.77 42.13 -21.63
CA ILE A 138 1.26 41.29 -22.73
C ILE A 138 2.01 39.96 -22.78
N GLY A 139 3.34 39.98 -22.63
CA GLY A 139 4.16 38.77 -22.60
C GLY A 139 3.78 37.81 -21.47
N VAL A 140 3.51 38.34 -20.27
CA VAL A 140 3.02 37.54 -19.12
C VAL A 140 1.65 36.93 -19.44
N VAL A 141 0.70 37.74 -19.92
CA VAL A 141 -0.66 37.29 -20.23
C VAL A 141 -0.66 36.20 -21.31
N GLU A 142 0.08 36.39 -22.40
CA GLU A 142 0.20 35.41 -23.49
C GLU A 142 0.91 34.12 -23.06
N SER A 143 1.92 34.22 -22.18
CA SER A 143 2.58 33.04 -21.60
C SER A 143 1.60 32.19 -20.80
N LEU A 144 0.76 32.81 -19.97
CA LEU A 144 -0.26 32.14 -19.18
C LEU A 144 -1.36 31.54 -20.06
N LYS A 145 -1.86 32.28 -21.06
CA LYS A 145 -2.81 31.78 -22.05
C LYS A 145 -2.25 30.54 -22.73
N ARG A 146 -0.99 30.56 -23.20
CA ARG A 146 -0.36 29.40 -23.85
C ARG A 146 -0.24 28.19 -22.93
N LYS A 147 0.09 28.39 -21.64
CA LYS A 147 0.23 27.29 -20.66
C LYS A 147 -1.11 26.69 -20.23
N TYR A 148 -2.17 27.50 -20.13
CA TYR A 148 -3.37 27.16 -19.36
C TYR A 148 -4.69 27.23 -20.14
N GLY A 149 -4.67 27.24 -21.48
CA GLY A 149 -5.87 26.95 -22.29
C GLY A 149 -6.26 28.00 -23.34
N GLY A 150 -5.35 28.86 -23.75
CA GLY A 150 -5.45 29.73 -24.92
C GLY A 150 -6.22 31.05 -24.72
N SER A 151 -6.95 31.20 -23.62
CA SER A 151 -7.71 32.42 -23.29
C SER A 151 -7.63 32.75 -21.80
N ILE A 152 -7.86 34.01 -21.41
CA ILE A 152 -7.90 34.41 -20.00
C ILE A 152 -8.99 33.63 -19.25
N SER A 153 -10.16 33.46 -19.86
CA SER A 153 -11.26 32.66 -19.28
C SER A 153 -10.81 31.23 -18.99
N SER A 154 -10.11 30.58 -19.93
CA SER A 154 -9.58 29.23 -19.73
C SER A 154 -8.59 29.18 -18.55
N VAL A 155 -7.73 30.20 -18.40
CA VAL A 155 -6.75 30.26 -17.29
C VAL A 155 -7.48 30.38 -15.94
N LEU A 156 -8.52 31.19 -15.86
CA LEU A 156 -9.32 31.37 -14.64
C LEU A 156 -10.15 30.13 -14.31
N GLU A 157 -10.74 29.47 -15.31
CA GLU A 157 -11.40 28.17 -15.12
C GLU A 157 -10.41 27.11 -14.63
N TYR A 158 -9.22 27.08 -15.20
CA TYR A 158 -8.15 26.18 -14.79
C TYR A 158 -7.71 26.43 -13.34
N LYS A 159 -7.60 27.70 -12.93
CA LYS A 159 -7.33 28.09 -11.53
C LYS A 159 -8.37 27.51 -10.57
N GLU A 160 -9.66 27.67 -10.88
CA GLU A 160 -10.75 27.13 -10.05
C GLU A 160 -10.77 25.60 -10.02
N HIS A 161 -10.45 24.96 -11.15
CA HIS A 161 -10.29 23.51 -11.23
C HIS A 161 -9.16 23.03 -10.30
N ILE A 162 -7.97 23.65 -10.36
CA ILE A 162 -6.84 23.29 -9.50
C ILE A 162 -7.19 23.46 -8.02
N LYS A 163 -7.87 24.56 -7.64
CA LYS A 163 -8.28 24.78 -6.23
C LYS A 163 -9.14 23.65 -5.69
N LYS A 164 -10.18 23.24 -6.44
CA LYS A 164 -11.03 22.11 -6.06
C LYS A 164 -10.25 20.80 -5.95
N GLU A 165 -9.31 20.57 -6.84
CA GLU A 165 -8.48 19.37 -6.81
C GLU A 165 -7.55 19.34 -5.59
N LEU A 166 -6.95 20.49 -5.23
CA LEU A 166 -6.12 20.67 -4.04
C LEU A 166 -6.89 20.45 -2.72
N GLU A 167 -8.15 20.88 -2.65
CA GLU A 167 -9.04 20.60 -1.52
C GLU A 167 -9.30 19.08 -1.36
N GLY A 168 -9.49 18.37 -2.48
CA GLY A 168 -9.66 16.92 -2.49
C GLY A 168 -8.48 16.16 -1.85
N PHE A 169 -7.24 16.57 -2.13
CA PHE A 169 -6.05 15.94 -1.55
C PHE A 169 -5.97 16.10 -0.02
N SER A 170 -6.50 17.18 0.53
CA SER A 170 -6.49 17.44 1.98
C SER A 170 -7.43 16.49 2.74
N SER A 171 -8.50 16.01 2.09
CA SER A 171 -9.40 15.02 2.66
C SER A 171 -8.78 13.61 2.69
N ILE A 172 -8.01 13.26 1.64
CA ILE A 172 -7.33 11.96 1.53
C ILE A 172 -6.24 11.81 2.60
N SER A 173 -5.46 12.87 2.86
CA SER A 173 -4.42 12.83 3.89
C SER A 173 -4.99 12.61 5.29
N LYS A 174 -6.13 13.25 5.60
CA LYS A 174 -6.86 13.06 6.87
C LYS A 174 -7.37 11.62 7.03
N SER A 175 -7.92 11.04 5.95
CA SER A 175 -8.35 9.64 5.99
C SER A 175 -7.18 8.66 6.21
N ASN A 176 -6.00 8.95 5.66
CA ASN A 176 -4.80 8.12 5.87
C ASN A 176 -4.32 8.16 7.32
N THR A 177 -4.28 9.34 7.95
CA THR A 177 -3.87 9.47 9.35
C THR A 177 -4.86 8.78 10.30
N GLU A 178 -6.17 8.90 10.04
CA GLU A 178 -7.21 8.17 10.77
C GLU A 178 -7.02 6.65 10.66
N LEU A 179 -6.75 6.13 9.46
CA LEU A 179 -6.53 4.69 9.23
C LEU A 179 -5.26 4.18 9.94
N LYS A 180 -4.18 4.97 9.95
CA LYS A 180 -2.95 4.66 10.69
C LYS A 180 -3.21 4.53 12.19
N ASN A 181 -3.97 5.47 12.77
CA ASN A 181 -4.35 5.44 14.17
C ASN A 181 -5.22 4.22 14.50
N GLU A 182 -6.18 3.88 13.63
CA GLU A 182 -7.01 2.69 13.81
C GLU A 182 -6.18 1.40 13.79
N ILE A 183 -5.20 1.29 12.89
CA ILE A 183 -4.28 0.14 12.85
C ILE A 183 -3.52 0.03 14.17
N GLN A 184 -2.92 1.11 14.67
CA GLN A 184 -2.17 1.10 15.93
C GLN A 184 -3.05 0.66 17.11
N ASN A 185 -4.29 1.17 17.19
CA ASN A 185 -5.23 0.78 18.23
C ASN A 185 -5.57 -0.72 18.17
N LEU A 186 -5.80 -1.27 16.98
CA LEU A 186 -6.07 -2.68 16.79
C LEU A 186 -4.85 -3.57 17.11
N GLU A 187 -3.66 -3.11 16.76
CA GLU A 187 -2.40 -3.79 17.08
C GLU A 187 -2.17 -3.87 18.59
N GLN A 188 -2.39 -2.76 19.30
CA GLN A 188 -2.30 -2.70 20.76
C GLN A 188 -3.32 -3.63 21.43
N ALA A 189 -4.59 -3.57 20.99
CA ALA A 189 -5.64 -4.44 21.53
C ALA A 189 -5.37 -5.93 21.26
N TYR A 190 -4.77 -6.26 20.12
CA TYR A 190 -4.33 -7.62 19.83
C TYR A 190 -3.19 -8.04 20.77
N PHE A 191 -2.19 -7.19 20.95
CA PHE A 191 -1.02 -7.46 21.78
C PHE A 191 -1.42 -7.78 23.22
N GLU A 192 -2.26 -6.95 23.85
CA GLU A 192 -2.73 -7.15 25.22
C GLU A 192 -3.44 -8.51 25.39
N LYS A 193 -4.31 -8.87 24.44
CA LYS A 193 -5.01 -10.15 24.45
C LYS A 193 -4.08 -11.34 24.22
N ALA A 194 -3.12 -11.20 23.30
CA ALA A 194 -2.15 -12.23 22.99
C ALA A 194 -1.19 -12.49 24.15
N GLU A 195 -0.73 -11.45 24.83
CA GLU A 195 0.14 -11.55 26.01
C GLU A 195 -0.61 -12.20 27.18
N LEU A 196 -1.85 -11.80 27.44
CA LEU A 196 -2.70 -12.45 28.45
C LEU A 196 -2.90 -13.94 28.14
N LEU A 197 -3.18 -14.28 26.88
CA LEU A 197 -3.33 -15.67 26.44
C LEU A 197 -2.04 -16.48 26.66
N SER A 198 -0.88 -15.90 26.35
CA SER A 198 0.43 -16.51 26.55
C SER A 198 0.73 -16.77 28.02
N LYS A 199 0.44 -15.80 28.90
CA LYS A 199 0.55 -15.94 30.36
C LYS A 199 -0.33 -17.08 30.88
N ILE A 200 -1.59 -17.14 30.45
CA ILE A 200 -2.52 -18.20 30.84
C ILE A 200 -2.01 -19.57 30.36
N ARG A 201 -1.60 -19.70 29.10
CA ARG A 201 -1.04 -20.95 28.54
C ARG A 201 0.15 -21.42 29.36
N SER A 202 1.13 -20.54 29.57
CA SER A 202 2.34 -20.81 30.32
C SER A 202 2.04 -21.29 31.74
N SER A 203 1.07 -20.67 32.43
CA SER A 203 0.66 -21.06 33.79
C SER A 203 0.04 -22.46 33.88
N LYS A 204 -0.61 -22.94 32.81
CA LYS A 204 -1.32 -24.24 32.79
C LYS A 204 -0.46 -25.40 32.29
N THR A 205 0.68 -25.12 31.67
CA THR A 205 1.58 -26.15 31.09
C THR A 205 1.95 -27.22 32.11
N LYS A 206 2.41 -26.84 33.30
CA LYS A 206 2.88 -27.77 34.34
C LYS A 206 1.76 -28.68 34.86
N THR A 207 0.59 -28.12 35.14
CA THR A 207 -0.57 -28.89 35.62
C THR A 207 -1.03 -29.88 34.57
N LEU A 208 -1.17 -29.45 33.32
CA LEU A 208 -1.60 -30.34 32.23
C LEU A 208 -0.56 -31.44 31.97
N ALA A 209 0.73 -31.10 31.97
CA ALA A 209 1.80 -32.07 31.82
C ALA A 209 1.76 -33.14 32.92
N SER A 210 1.60 -32.76 34.18
CA SER A 210 1.50 -33.70 35.30
C SER A 210 0.29 -34.64 35.21
N LEU A 211 -0.86 -34.14 34.73
CA LEU A 211 -2.05 -34.96 34.50
C LEU A 211 -1.81 -36.00 33.39
N ILE A 212 -1.15 -35.59 32.31
CA ILE A 212 -0.79 -36.49 31.20
C ILE A 212 0.25 -37.53 31.67
N GLU A 213 1.30 -37.12 32.39
CA GLU A 213 2.30 -38.04 32.97
C GLU A 213 1.65 -39.06 33.91
N SER A 214 0.72 -38.62 34.76
CA SER A 214 -0.01 -39.53 35.66
C SER A 214 -0.83 -40.55 34.86
N SER A 215 -1.54 -40.11 33.82
CA SER A 215 -2.30 -41.01 32.95
C SER A 215 -1.39 -41.99 32.19
N LEU A 216 -0.23 -41.53 31.69
CA LEU A 216 0.78 -42.37 31.05
C LEU A 216 1.33 -43.44 32.02
N GLY A 217 1.56 -43.09 33.28
CA GLY A 217 2.00 -44.04 34.31
C GLY A 217 1.01 -45.18 34.52
N VAL A 218 -0.29 -44.89 34.49
CA VAL A 218 -1.33 -45.93 34.57
C VAL A 218 -1.34 -46.83 33.33
N LEU A 219 -0.99 -46.30 32.16
CA LEU A 219 -0.87 -47.05 30.90
C LEU A 219 0.51 -47.72 30.71
N ASN A 220 1.18 -48.06 31.81
CA ASN A 220 2.47 -48.76 31.86
C ASN A 220 3.63 -47.98 31.23
N MET A 221 3.61 -46.66 31.35
CA MET A 221 4.72 -45.76 31.02
C MET A 221 5.12 -44.92 32.26
N PRO A 222 5.49 -45.53 33.40
CA PRO A 222 5.69 -44.84 34.67
C PRO A 222 6.87 -43.86 34.67
N HIS A 223 7.80 -44.02 33.73
CA HIS A 223 8.97 -43.17 33.58
C HIS A 223 8.85 -42.15 32.45
N ALA A 224 7.72 -42.12 31.75
CA ALA A 224 7.52 -41.17 30.67
C ALA A 224 7.49 -39.74 31.23
N LYS A 225 8.15 -38.83 30.51
CA LYS A 225 8.17 -37.40 30.81
C LYS A 225 7.48 -36.63 29.72
N PHE A 226 6.59 -35.72 30.11
CA PHE A 226 5.82 -34.89 29.21
C PHE A 226 6.10 -33.42 29.50
N LYS A 227 6.42 -32.65 28.47
CA LYS A 227 6.65 -31.20 28.59
C LYS A 227 5.90 -30.48 27.49
N ILE A 228 5.16 -29.44 27.88
CA ILE A 228 4.55 -28.51 26.94
C ILE A 228 5.48 -27.31 26.85
N ASN A 229 6.12 -27.15 25.69
CA ASN A 229 6.96 -26.00 25.42
C ASN A 229 6.11 -24.90 24.79
N VAL A 230 6.15 -23.70 25.38
CA VAL A 230 5.50 -22.50 24.84
C VAL A 230 6.62 -21.53 24.52
N SER A 231 6.81 -21.24 23.24
CA SER A 231 7.85 -20.34 22.75
C SER A 231 7.28 -19.35 21.75
N ASN A 232 8.05 -18.34 21.36
CA ASN A 232 7.69 -17.45 20.27
C ASN A 232 8.55 -17.75 19.04
N ILE A 233 7.98 -17.57 17.84
CA ILE A 233 8.73 -17.68 16.58
C ILE A 233 9.16 -16.27 16.17
N LYS A 234 10.45 -16.09 15.86
CA LYS A 234 10.98 -14.81 15.36
C LYS A 234 10.34 -14.44 14.01
N ASP A 235 9.96 -13.19 13.86
CA ASP A 235 9.41 -12.64 12.62
C ASP A 235 9.74 -11.15 12.53
N ASP A 236 10.75 -10.79 11.73
CA ASP A 236 11.32 -9.44 11.67
C ASP A 236 10.35 -8.38 11.14
N ASP A 237 9.34 -8.81 10.36
CA ASP A 237 8.29 -7.94 9.80
C ASP A 237 7.09 -7.76 10.75
N SER A 238 7.13 -8.40 11.92
CA SER A 238 6.04 -8.32 12.88
C SER A 238 6.01 -6.98 13.63
N PHE A 239 4.80 -6.45 13.81
CA PHE A 239 4.57 -5.29 14.67
C PHE A 239 4.63 -5.64 16.16
N ILE A 240 4.58 -6.93 16.51
CA ILE A 240 4.62 -7.37 17.92
C ILE A 240 6.04 -7.63 18.34
N LYS A 241 6.43 -6.97 19.44
CA LYS A 241 7.71 -7.18 20.11
C LYS A 241 7.50 -7.85 21.45
N SER A 242 8.04 -9.05 21.62
CA SER A 242 8.13 -9.73 22.91
C SER A 242 9.59 -9.66 23.37
N GLU A 243 9.85 -9.09 24.55
CA GLU A 243 11.21 -8.95 25.10
C GLU A 243 12.21 -8.33 24.11
N SER A 244 11.77 -7.34 23.33
CA SER A 244 12.54 -6.63 22.29
C SER A 244 12.83 -7.42 21.00
N VAL A 245 12.29 -8.63 20.84
CA VAL A 245 12.36 -9.41 19.60
C VAL A 245 11.02 -9.37 18.89
N ALA A 246 11.04 -9.10 17.59
CA ALA A 246 9.83 -9.17 16.76
C ALA A 246 9.38 -10.62 16.59
N VAL A 247 8.13 -10.91 16.95
CA VAL A 247 7.59 -12.28 17.02
C VAL A 247 6.36 -12.45 16.15
N ARG A 248 6.24 -13.62 15.53
CA ARG A 248 5.12 -13.97 14.67
C ARG A 248 3.80 -13.92 15.43
N TYR A 249 2.80 -13.31 14.81
CA TYR A 249 1.43 -13.30 15.31
C TYR A 249 0.51 -14.07 14.36
N THR A 250 -0.52 -14.69 14.93
CA THR A 250 -1.52 -15.47 14.17
C THR A 250 -2.92 -15.26 14.74
N SER A 251 -3.95 -15.83 14.11
CA SER A 251 -5.28 -15.86 14.71
C SER A 251 -5.34 -16.62 16.06
N LYS A 252 -4.30 -17.39 16.41
CA LYS A 252 -4.20 -18.17 17.66
C LYS A 252 -3.33 -17.50 18.73
N GLY A 253 -2.86 -16.27 18.49
CA GLY A 253 -1.94 -15.54 19.36
C GLY A 253 -0.49 -15.57 18.86
N ILE A 254 0.43 -15.31 19.78
CA ILE A 254 1.89 -15.18 19.53
C ILE A 254 2.70 -16.42 19.90
N ASP A 255 2.05 -17.42 20.52
CA ASP A 255 2.73 -18.61 20.99
C ASP A 255 2.82 -19.69 19.90
N HIS A 256 3.98 -20.32 19.85
CA HIS A 256 4.20 -21.63 19.28
C HIS A 256 4.21 -22.66 20.42
N VAL A 257 3.24 -23.57 20.39
CA VAL A 257 3.08 -24.61 21.42
C VAL A 257 3.52 -25.94 20.84
N GLU A 258 4.50 -26.57 21.47
CA GLU A 258 5.03 -27.87 21.08
C GLU A 258 4.93 -28.87 22.24
N PHE A 259 4.39 -30.06 21.97
CA PHE A 259 4.33 -31.15 22.94
C PHE A 259 5.56 -32.04 22.78
N LEU A 260 6.32 -32.13 23.87
CA LEU A 260 7.55 -32.91 23.96
C LEU A 260 7.31 -34.10 24.89
N LEU A 261 7.83 -35.26 24.49
CA LEU A 261 7.73 -36.49 25.26
C LEU A 261 9.08 -37.23 25.26
N SER A 262 9.36 -37.89 26.37
CA SER A 262 10.39 -38.92 26.49
C SER A 262 9.71 -40.16 27.06
N ALA A 263 9.77 -41.29 26.34
CA ALA A 263 9.09 -42.51 26.72
C ALA A 263 9.86 -43.31 27.77
N ASN A 264 11.20 -43.28 27.70
CA ASN A 264 12.09 -44.10 28.52
C ASN A 264 13.06 -43.24 29.35
N PRO A 265 13.50 -43.72 30.53
CA PRO A 265 14.59 -43.09 31.28
C PRO A 265 15.84 -42.93 30.42
N GLY A 266 16.46 -41.74 30.49
CA GLY A 266 17.70 -41.44 29.75
C GLY A 266 17.50 -40.99 28.31
N GLU A 267 16.29 -41.06 27.75
CA GLU A 267 15.98 -40.47 26.44
C GLU A 267 15.67 -38.97 26.56
N PRO A 268 16.15 -38.13 25.63
CA PRO A 268 15.82 -36.72 25.63
C PRO A 268 14.35 -36.50 25.25
N LEU A 269 13.76 -35.41 25.77
CA LEU A 269 12.46 -34.93 25.33
C LEU A 269 12.50 -34.60 23.84
N LYS A 270 11.65 -35.24 23.04
CA LYS A 270 11.52 -35.02 21.60
C LYS A 270 10.10 -34.57 21.25
N PRO A 271 9.91 -33.81 20.16
CA PRO A 271 8.58 -33.53 19.65
C PRO A 271 7.81 -34.83 19.42
N MET A 272 6.56 -34.90 19.89
CA MET A 272 5.73 -36.11 19.77
C MET A 272 5.64 -36.63 18.34
N ALA A 273 5.61 -35.73 17.34
CA ALA A 273 5.57 -36.10 15.92
C ALA A 273 6.82 -36.89 15.44
N LYS A 274 7.92 -36.85 16.20
CA LYS A 274 9.18 -37.54 15.89
C LYS A 274 9.35 -38.84 16.68
N ILE A 275 8.37 -39.23 17.50
CA ILE A 275 8.41 -40.46 18.28
C ILE A 275 7.76 -41.57 17.44
N ALA A 276 8.59 -42.51 16.96
CA ALA A 276 8.28 -43.39 15.82
C ALA A 276 7.82 -44.81 16.21
N SER A 277 7.02 -44.95 17.27
CA SER A 277 6.49 -46.25 17.73
C SER A 277 4.96 -46.21 17.67
N GLY A 278 4.35 -46.96 16.75
CA GLY A 278 2.90 -46.95 16.51
C GLY A 278 2.08 -47.31 17.76
N GLY A 279 2.44 -48.41 18.43
CA GLY A 279 1.75 -48.86 19.64
C GLY A 279 1.92 -47.95 20.85
N GLU A 280 3.10 -47.34 21.04
CA GLU A 280 3.30 -46.35 22.11
C GLU A 280 2.50 -45.08 21.83
N MET A 281 2.47 -44.61 20.58
CA MET A 281 1.74 -43.41 20.19
C MET A 281 0.24 -43.55 20.41
N SER A 282 -0.35 -44.72 20.13
CA SER A 282 -1.76 -45.01 20.43
C SER A 282 -2.05 -44.93 21.93
N ARG A 283 -1.16 -45.45 22.79
CA ARG A 283 -1.30 -45.33 24.25
C ARG A 283 -1.12 -43.90 24.75
N ILE A 284 -0.16 -43.16 24.22
CA ILE A 284 0.05 -41.74 24.53
C ILE A 284 -1.18 -40.93 24.15
N MET A 285 -1.76 -41.17 22.98
CA MET A 285 -2.97 -40.50 22.53
C MET A 285 -4.16 -40.85 23.43
N LEU A 286 -4.30 -42.11 23.85
CA LEU A 286 -5.31 -42.50 24.83
C LEU A 286 -5.17 -41.72 26.15
N ALA A 287 -3.94 -41.60 26.67
CA ALA A 287 -3.67 -40.83 27.89
C ALA A 287 -4.15 -39.37 27.75
N ILE A 288 -3.74 -38.73 26.66
CA ILE A 288 -4.12 -37.35 26.36
C ILE A 288 -5.64 -37.22 26.21
N LYS A 289 -6.29 -38.11 25.45
CA LYS A 289 -7.74 -38.09 25.23
C LYS A 289 -8.53 -38.33 26.51
N THR A 290 -8.00 -39.12 27.43
CA THR A 290 -8.59 -39.35 28.76
C THR A 290 -8.54 -38.07 29.59
N VAL A 291 -7.41 -37.35 29.62
CA VAL A 291 -7.30 -36.05 30.30
C VAL A 291 -8.26 -35.01 29.72
N PHE A 292 -8.55 -35.07 28.42
CA PHE A 292 -9.46 -34.14 27.72
C PHE A 292 -10.88 -34.68 27.50
N GLN A 293 -11.28 -35.77 28.16
CA GLN A 293 -12.51 -36.49 27.82
C GLN A 293 -13.78 -35.62 27.86
N ASP A 294 -13.88 -34.70 28.83
CA ASP A 294 -15.05 -33.83 29.04
C ASP A 294 -15.12 -32.64 28.07
N LYS A 295 -14.05 -32.38 27.30
CA LYS A 295 -13.92 -31.19 26.44
C LYS A 295 -13.73 -31.51 24.96
N ASN A 296 -13.69 -32.78 24.60
CA ASN A 296 -13.43 -33.21 23.23
C ASN A 296 -14.75 -33.47 22.47
N PRO A 297 -15.07 -32.71 21.40
CA PRO A 297 -16.33 -32.84 20.65
C PRO A 297 -16.43 -34.14 19.83
N VAL A 298 -15.33 -34.87 19.66
CA VAL A 298 -15.31 -36.11 18.87
C VAL A 298 -16.07 -37.22 19.60
N ALA A 299 -17.15 -37.71 18.98
CA ALA A 299 -18.03 -38.75 19.52
C ALA A 299 -17.46 -40.17 19.40
N THR A 300 -16.69 -40.46 18.35
CA THR A 300 -16.16 -41.79 18.05
C THR A 300 -14.63 -41.78 17.95
N LEU A 301 -13.97 -42.69 18.64
CA LEU A 301 -12.52 -42.86 18.63
C LEU A 301 -12.15 -44.25 18.11
N ILE A 302 -11.17 -44.32 17.21
CA ILE A 302 -10.63 -45.58 16.69
C ILE A 302 -9.20 -45.72 17.22
N PHE A 303 -8.94 -46.84 17.89
CA PHE A 303 -7.60 -47.21 18.35
C PHE A 303 -7.15 -48.46 17.61
N ASP A 304 -6.02 -48.33 16.93
CA ASP A 304 -5.30 -49.41 16.28
C ASP A 304 -3.97 -49.64 16.99
N GLU A 305 -3.52 -50.89 17.06
CA GLU A 305 -2.26 -51.31 17.69
C GLU A 305 -2.06 -50.86 19.15
N ILE A 306 -3.13 -50.54 19.89
CA ILE A 306 -3.00 -50.13 21.29
C ILE A 306 -2.48 -51.24 22.20
N ASP A 307 -2.63 -52.48 21.74
CA ASP A 307 -2.18 -53.71 22.35
C ASP A 307 -0.76 -54.16 21.95
N THR A 308 -0.09 -53.41 21.08
CA THR A 308 1.28 -53.73 20.66
C THR A 308 2.27 -53.57 21.81
N GLY A 309 3.00 -54.64 22.12
CA GLY A 309 4.05 -54.66 23.14
C GLY A 309 3.53 -54.67 24.57
N ILE A 310 2.25 -55.02 24.80
CA ILE A 310 1.68 -55.15 26.15
C ILE A 310 1.04 -56.52 26.37
N SER A 311 1.00 -56.98 27.62
CA SER A 311 0.34 -58.22 28.02
C SER A 311 -0.06 -58.17 29.49
N GLY A 312 -0.84 -59.16 29.95
CA GLY A 312 -1.18 -59.34 31.37
C GLY A 312 -1.83 -58.11 32.02
N GLU A 313 -1.25 -57.66 33.13
CA GLU A 313 -1.76 -56.53 33.93
C GLU A 313 -1.80 -55.22 33.15
N THR A 314 -0.85 -55.00 32.23
CA THR A 314 -0.84 -53.80 31.39
C THR A 314 -2.02 -53.79 30.42
N ALA A 315 -2.30 -54.92 29.76
CA ALA A 315 -3.45 -55.05 28.87
C ALA A 315 -4.78 -54.83 29.61
N LYS A 316 -4.87 -55.30 30.86
CA LYS A 316 -6.04 -55.04 31.74
C LYS A 316 -6.19 -53.57 32.10
N LYS A 317 -5.10 -52.85 32.38
CA LYS A 317 -5.17 -51.39 32.66
C LYS A 317 -5.63 -50.60 31.44
N VAL A 318 -5.12 -50.94 30.26
CA VAL A 318 -5.55 -50.34 28.97
C VAL A 318 -7.02 -50.64 28.72
N SER A 319 -7.48 -51.89 28.91
CA SER A 319 -8.88 -52.25 28.70
C SER A 319 -9.83 -51.52 29.65
N ASN A 320 -9.44 -51.35 30.91
CA ASN A 320 -10.19 -50.54 31.87
C ASN A 320 -10.30 -49.07 31.45
N HIS A 321 -9.23 -48.47 30.88
CA HIS A 321 -9.28 -47.10 30.38
C HIS A 321 -10.19 -46.95 29.16
N LEU A 322 -10.09 -47.89 28.21
CA LEU A 322 -11.00 -47.93 27.07
C LEU A 322 -12.45 -48.06 27.57
N LYS A 323 -12.72 -48.93 28.55
CA LYS A 323 -14.06 -49.08 29.13
C LYS A 323 -14.56 -47.83 29.84
N GLN A 324 -13.69 -47.12 30.54
CA GLN A 324 -14.05 -45.85 31.18
C GLN A 324 -14.40 -44.79 30.14
N LEU A 325 -13.58 -44.67 29.09
CA LEU A 325 -13.80 -43.71 28.01
C LEU A 325 -15.05 -44.06 27.18
N SER A 326 -15.38 -45.35 27.06
CA SER A 326 -16.56 -45.81 26.31
C SER A 326 -17.90 -45.37 26.93
N LYS A 327 -17.91 -45.01 28.22
CA LYS A 327 -19.09 -44.44 28.90
C LYS A 327 -19.53 -43.10 28.31
N HIS A 328 -18.61 -42.38 27.68
CA HIS A 328 -18.84 -41.04 27.16
C HIS A 328 -18.69 -40.94 25.64
N LYS A 329 -18.05 -41.93 25.01
CA LYS A 329 -17.69 -41.92 23.58
C LYS A 329 -17.84 -43.31 23.00
N GLN A 330 -18.13 -43.41 21.71
CA GLN A 330 -18.02 -44.67 21.00
C GLN A 330 -16.53 -44.98 20.79
N ILE A 331 -16.12 -46.22 21.08
CA ILE A 331 -14.75 -46.68 20.88
C ILE A 331 -14.75 -47.88 19.95
N ILE A 332 -13.92 -47.83 18.92
CA ILE A 332 -13.60 -48.97 18.06
C ILE A 332 -12.14 -49.32 18.34
N CYS A 333 -11.90 -50.49 18.91
CA CYS A 333 -10.56 -50.98 19.19
C CYS A 333 -10.32 -52.24 18.36
N ILE A 334 -9.26 -52.23 17.56
CA ILE A 334 -8.77 -53.43 16.88
C ILE A 334 -7.79 -54.10 17.86
N THR A 335 -8.04 -55.35 18.23
CA THR A 335 -7.20 -56.04 19.21
C THR A 335 -7.19 -57.55 19.02
N HIS A 336 -6.07 -58.17 19.38
CA HIS A 336 -5.93 -59.61 19.52
C HIS A 336 -5.86 -60.05 21.00
N LEU A 337 -5.80 -59.10 21.94
CA LEU A 337 -5.70 -59.40 23.36
C LEU A 337 -7.07 -59.66 23.98
N PRO A 338 -7.28 -60.84 24.58
CA PRO A 338 -8.58 -61.16 25.17
C PRO A 338 -8.94 -60.23 26.33
N GLN A 339 -7.96 -59.70 27.08
CA GLN A 339 -8.20 -58.75 28.18
C GLN A 339 -8.89 -57.46 27.71
N ILE A 340 -8.63 -57.03 26.46
CA ILE A 340 -9.27 -55.86 25.85
C ILE A 340 -10.61 -56.27 25.25
N ALA A 341 -10.64 -57.37 24.49
CA ALA A 341 -11.88 -57.88 23.89
C ALA A 341 -12.98 -58.11 24.94
N MET A 342 -12.67 -58.73 26.08
CA MET A 342 -13.63 -59.00 27.16
C MET A 342 -14.34 -57.76 27.72
N GLN A 343 -13.73 -56.57 27.64
CA GLN A 343 -14.32 -55.34 28.17
C GLN A 343 -15.26 -54.64 27.18
N ALA A 344 -15.22 -55.02 25.89
CA ALA A 344 -16.02 -54.39 24.85
C ALA A 344 -17.52 -54.68 25.05
N ASP A 345 -18.35 -53.68 24.78
CA ASP A 345 -19.82 -53.81 24.82
C ASP A 345 -20.36 -54.62 23.63
N ASN A 346 -19.63 -54.61 22.51
CA ASN A 346 -19.96 -55.35 21.29
C ASN A 346 -18.67 -55.91 20.69
N HIS A 347 -18.74 -57.11 20.10
CA HIS A 347 -17.59 -57.77 19.47
C HIS A 347 -17.84 -57.93 17.98
N LEU A 348 -17.00 -57.30 17.15
CA LEU A 348 -16.97 -57.52 15.71
C LEU A 348 -15.80 -58.44 15.40
N HIS A 349 -16.09 -59.66 14.95
CA HIS A 349 -15.09 -60.67 14.62
C HIS A 349 -14.77 -60.64 13.13
N ILE A 350 -13.47 -60.64 12.80
CA ILE A 350 -12.98 -60.67 11.43
C ILE A 350 -12.43 -62.06 11.14
N SER A 351 -13.02 -62.78 10.20
CA SER A 351 -12.55 -64.10 9.76
C SER A 351 -12.17 -64.10 8.28
N LYS A 352 -11.19 -64.93 7.93
CA LYS A 352 -10.76 -65.16 6.56
C LYS A 352 -11.11 -66.57 6.14
N SER A 353 -11.78 -66.72 5.00
CA SER A 353 -12.08 -68.02 4.41
C SER A 353 -11.57 -68.08 2.97
N VAL A 354 -10.91 -69.17 2.61
CA VAL A 354 -10.48 -69.43 1.23
C VAL A 354 -11.68 -69.93 0.43
N ILE A 355 -12.08 -69.22 -0.62
CA ILE A 355 -13.21 -69.63 -1.47
C ILE A 355 -12.72 -70.58 -2.59
N ASN A 356 -11.54 -70.29 -3.17
CA ASN A 356 -10.87 -71.04 -4.24
C ASN A 356 -9.34 -70.93 -4.05
N SER A 357 -8.53 -71.72 -4.76
CA SER A 357 -7.06 -71.81 -4.59
C SER A 357 -6.30 -70.47 -4.62
N ASN A 358 -6.87 -69.41 -5.21
CA ASN A 358 -6.26 -68.09 -5.36
C ASN A 358 -7.08 -66.92 -4.76
N SER A 359 -8.13 -67.17 -3.96
CA SER A 359 -8.98 -66.08 -3.42
C SER A 359 -9.37 -66.25 -1.96
N THR A 360 -9.08 -65.23 -1.16
CA THR A 360 -9.48 -65.12 0.26
C THR A 360 -10.63 -64.12 0.40
N LEU A 361 -11.71 -64.53 1.06
CA LEU A 361 -12.79 -63.64 1.50
C LEU A 361 -12.56 -63.23 2.95
N VAL A 362 -12.70 -61.93 3.24
CA VAL A 362 -12.71 -61.40 4.60
C VAL A 362 -14.16 -61.12 4.99
N LYS A 363 -14.63 -61.72 6.09
CA LYS A 363 -15.98 -61.50 6.64
C LYS A 363 -15.86 -60.81 7.99
N ALA A 364 -16.70 -59.79 8.21
CA ALA A 364 -16.87 -59.14 9.50
C ALA A 364 -18.27 -59.43 10.04
N GLU A 365 -18.38 -59.96 11.26
CA GLU A 365 -19.68 -60.29 11.87
C GLU A 365 -19.73 -59.93 13.35
N TYR A 366 -20.87 -59.39 13.78
CA TYR A 366 -21.12 -59.16 15.21
C TYR A 366 -21.39 -60.48 15.91
N LEU A 367 -20.66 -60.74 17.00
CA LEU A 367 -20.83 -61.94 17.79
C LEU A 367 -22.04 -61.81 18.73
N LYS A 368 -22.74 -62.94 18.95
CA LYS A 368 -23.80 -63.07 19.96
C LYS A 368 -23.18 -63.58 21.26
N ASP A 369 -23.76 -63.25 22.42
CA ASP A 369 -23.17 -63.43 23.77
C ASP A 369 -22.40 -64.75 24.00
N LYS A 370 -23.02 -65.90 23.69
CA LYS A 370 -22.38 -67.22 23.87
C LYS A 370 -21.20 -67.44 22.93
N ILE A 371 -21.33 -67.05 21.66
CA ILE A 371 -20.30 -67.17 20.62
C ILE A 371 -19.14 -66.21 20.89
N SER A 372 -19.44 -65.02 21.42
CA SER A 372 -18.42 -64.05 21.85
C SER A 372 -17.53 -64.64 22.94
N SER A 373 -18.13 -65.25 23.96
CA SER A 373 -17.39 -65.86 25.07
C SER A 373 -16.45 -66.98 24.61
N ASP A 374 -16.88 -67.80 23.65
CA ASP A 374 -16.06 -68.93 23.15
C ASP A 374 -14.92 -68.44 22.24
N ILE A 375 -15.17 -67.48 21.34
CA ILE A 375 -14.10 -66.89 20.51
C ILE A 375 -13.07 -66.16 21.37
N ILE A 376 -13.50 -65.43 22.40
CA ILE A 376 -12.58 -64.75 23.33
C ILE A 376 -11.76 -65.75 24.16
N LYS A 377 -12.34 -66.90 24.55
CA LYS A 377 -11.58 -67.99 25.19
C LYS A 377 -10.51 -68.57 24.27
N ASN A 378 -10.81 -68.72 22.98
CA ASN A 378 -9.83 -69.21 22.01
C ASN A 378 -8.63 -68.24 21.87
N LEU A 379 -8.86 -66.93 22.02
CA LEU A 379 -7.77 -65.94 22.10
C LEU A 379 -6.84 -66.13 23.32
N PHE A 380 -7.30 -66.78 24.40
CA PHE A 380 -6.46 -67.09 25.57
C PHE A 380 -5.65 -68.39 25.41
N ILE A 381 -6.27 -69.43 24.85
CA ILE A 381 -5.75 -70.80 24.86
C ILE A 381 -4.86 -71.05 23.63
N GLY A 382 -5.00 -70.23 22.59
CA GLY A 382 -4.50 -70.55 21.25
C GLY A 382 -5.39 -71.62 20.63
N ASP A 383 -5.47 -71.66 19.29
CA ASP A 383 -6.13 -72.78 18.63
C ASP A 383 -5.43 -74.07 19.07
N GLU A 384 -6.19 -75.06 19.55
CA GLU A 384 -5.67 -76.41 19.68
C GLU A 384 -5.13 -76.80 18.30
N VAL A 385 -3.80 -76.91 18.21
CA VAL A 385 -3.17 -77.61 17.09
C VAL A 385 -3.61 -79.05 17.29
N ILE A 386 -4.69 -79.43 16.61
CA ILE A 386 -5.04 -80.83 16.41
C ILE A 386 -3.89 -81.42 15.59
N LEU A 387 -2.94 -82.04 16.29
CA LEU A 387 -1.81 -82.78 15.72
C LEU A 387 -2.28 -84.01 14.95
#